data_AF-A0A8F6YEM1-F1
#
_entry.id   AF-A0A8F6YEM1-F1
#
_cell.length_a   1.000
_cell.length_b   1.000
_cell.length_c   1.000
_cell.angle_alpha   90.00
_cell.angle_beta   90.00
_cell.angle_gamma   90.00
#
_symmetry.space_group_name_H-M   'P 1'
#
loop_
_entity.id
_entity.type
_entity.pdbx_description
1 polymer ?
#
loop_
_entity_poly.entity_id
_entity_poly.type
_entity_poly.pdbx_seq_one_letter_code
_entity_poly.pdbx_strand_id
1 'polypeptide(L)'
;MINDCVEAFFDHAGFPFEKILESGGVPTVQIETAFPAPSRHGDHLKLTLELTQLGTASLGIAITADAGAERRFSATLTLVHIDASGRPKPWTDPMRDALTPYIRS
;
A
#
# COMPACT_ATOMS: atom_id res chain seq x y z
N MET A 1 5.80 -9.71 -0.58
CA MET A 1 6.60 -8.66 0.11
C MET A 1 5.95 -7.29 0.01
N ILE A 2 5.98 -6.63 -1.16
CA ILE A 2 5.37 -5.29 -1.33
C ILE A 2 3.86 -5.36 -1.17
N ASN A 3 3.18 -6.20 -1.96
CA ASN A 3 1.73 -6.34 -1.88
C ASN A 3 1.30 -6.91 -0.51
N ASP A 4 2.01 -7.89 0.05
CA ASP A 4 1.71 -8.41 1.39
C ASP A 4 1.76 -7.31 2.46
N CYS A 5 2.69 -6.34 2.35
CA CYS A 5 2.75 -5.21 3.25
C CYS A 5 1.56 -4.25 3.08
N VAL A 6 1.09 -4.08 1.85
CA VAL A 6 -0.13 -3.31 1.55
C VAL A 6 -1.35 -4.03 2.12
N GLU A 7 -1.51 -5.33 1.88
CA GLU A 7 -2.60 -6.15 2.41
C GLU A 7 -2.63 -6.12 3.94
N ALA A 8 -1.48 -6.31 4.59
CA ALA A 8 -1.35 -6.24 6.04
C ALA A 8 -1.68 -4.85 6.59
N PHE A 9 -1.34 -3.78 5.87
CA PHE A 9 -1.73 -2.42 6.24
C PHE A 9 -3.25 -2.21 6.16
N PHE A 10 -3.89 -2.69 5.10
CA PHE A 10 -5.34 -2.57 4.95
C PHE A 10 -6.11 -3.42 5.97
N ASP A 11 -5.63 -4.61 6.31
CA ASP A 11 -6.13 -5.40 7.43
C ASP A 11 -6.00 -4.63 8.76
N HIS A 12 -4.81 -4.08 9.05
CA HIS A 12 -4.58 -3.25 10.23
C HIS A 12 -5.50 -2.02 10.30
N ALA A 13 -5.79 -1.39 9.16
CA ALA A 13 -6.69 -0.25 9.05
C ALA A 13 -8.18 -0.63 9.16
N GLY A 14 -8.52 -1.92 9.33
CA GLY A 14 -9.88 -2.42 9.47
C GLY A 14 -10.61 -2.67 8.15
N PHE A 15 -9.90 -2.65 7.01
CA PHE A 15 -10.44 -2.87 5.68
C PHE A 15 -9.66 -3.98 4.95
N PRO A 16 -9.68 -5.22 5.47
CA PRO A 16 -8.93 -6.31 4.87
C PRO A 16 -9.42 -6.61 3.44
N PHE A 17 -8.51 -7.07 2.59
CA PHE A 17 -8.78 -7.19 1.15
C PHE A 17 -9.92 -8.17 0.85
N GLU A 18 -10.07 -9.26 1.60
CA GLU A 18 -11.18 -10.19 1.39
C GLU A 18 -12.55 -9.52 1.52
N LYS A 19 -12.67 -8.42 2.28
CA LYS A 19 -13.90 -7.62 2.38
C LYS A 19 -14.03 -6.58 1.28
N ILE A 20 -12.94 -5.93 0.90
CA ILE A 20 -12.95 -4.97 -0.23
C ILE A 20 -13.34 -5.69 -1.53
N LEU A 21 -12.79 -6.90 -1.74
CA LEU A 21 -12.97 -7.69 -2.95
C LEU A 21 -14.40 -8.23 -3.15
N GLU A 22 -15.24 -8.25 -2.10
CA GLU A 22 -16.65 -8.63 -2.22
C GLU A 22 -17.48 -7.64 -3.08
N SER A 23 -17.05 -6.37 -3.20
CA SER A 23 -17.82 -5.30 -3.85
C SER A 23 -17.01 -4.39 -4.79
N GLY A 24 -15.79 -4.80 -5.12
CA GLY A 24 -14.85 -4.00 -5.90
C GLY A 24 -13.42 -4.47 -5.74
N GLY A 25 -12.49 -3.53 -5.67
CA GLY A 25 -11.07 -3.84 -5.49
C GLY A 25 -10.21 -2.61 -5.29
N VAL A 26 -8.93 -2.84 -5.03
CA VAL A 26 -7.89 -1.80 -4.88
C VAL A 26 -6.64 -2.14 -5.70
N PRO A 27 -6.75 -2.32 -7.03
CA PRO A 27 -5.61 -2.66 -7.87
C PRO A 27 -4.48 -1.64 -7.77
N THR A 28 -3.25 -2.14 -7.84
CA THR A 28 -2.07 -1.31 -8.09
C THR A 28 -2.06 -0.92 -9.57
N VAL A 29 -2.21 0.37 -9.87
CA VAL A 29 -2.20 0.89 -11.25
C VAL A 29 -0.82 1.41 -11.67
N GLN A 30 0.05 1.69 -10.71
CA GLN A 30 1.45 2.05 -10.95
C GLN A 30 2.32 1.54 -9.81
N ILE A 31 3.50 1.03 -10.16
CA ILE A 31 4.56 0.71 -9.21
C ILE A 31 5.92 1.09 -9.81
N GLU A 32 6.74 1.75 -9.03
CA GLU A 32 8.16 1.99 -9.32
C GLU A 32 8.98 1.47 -8.14
N THR A 33 10.11 0.82 -8.40
CA THR A 33 10.95 0.26 -7.33
C THR A 33 12.42 0.34 -7.67
N ALA A 34 13.23 0.78 -6.71
CA ALA A 34 14.69 0.78 -6.79
C ALA A 34 15.27 -0.25 -5.83
N PHE A 35 16.29 -0.99 -6.28
CA PHE A 35 16.97 -2.05 -5.52
C PHE A 35 18.46 -1.72 -5.33
N PRO A 36 18.83 -0.87 -4.35
CA PRO A 36 20.22 -0.44 -4.19
C PRO A 36 21.15 -1.52 -3.62
N ALA A 37 20.61 -2.58 -3.00
CA ALA A 37 21.41 -3.70 -2.49
C ALA A 37 20.64 -5.02 -2.53
N PRO A 38 21.30 -6.16 -2.81
CA PRO A 38 20.65 -7.47 -2.80
C PRO A 38 20.31 -7.92 -1.37
N SER A 39 19.19 -8.62 -1.21
CA SER A 39 18.90 -9.41 0.00
C SER A 39 19.46 -10.83 -0.13
N ARG A 40 19.75 -11.48 0.99
CA ARG A 40 20.14 -12.89 1.07
C ARG A 40 19.04 -13.72 1.75
N HIS A 41 19.05 -15.03 1.50
CA HIS A 41 18.16 -15.95 2.21
C HIS A 41 18.41 -15.89 3.72
N GLY A 42 17.35 -15.69 4.50
CA GLY A 42 17.43 -15.50 5.95
C GLY A 42 17.54 -14.04 6.40
N ASP A 43 17.66 -13.08 5.47
CA ASP A 43 17.59 -11.65 5.84
C ASP A 43 16.21 -11.33 6.42
N HIS A 44 16.21 -10.67 7.59
CA HIS A 44 15.00 -10.09 8.17
C HIS A 44 14.82 -8.67 7.64
N LEU A 45 13.76 -8.46 6.86
CA LEU A 45 13.44 -7.16 6.29
C LEU A 45 12.40 -6.45 7.15
N LYS A 46 12.72 -5.23 7.57
CA LYS A 46 11.74 -4.30 8.13
C LYS A 46 11.16 -3.48 6.99
N LEU A 47 9.88 -3.66 6.72
CA LEU A 47 9.14 -2.83 5.78
C LEU A 47 8.50 -1.66 6.53
N THR A 48 8.62 -0.46 5.99
CA THR A 48 7.94 0.75 6.48
C THR A 48 7.06 1.26 5.35
N LEU A 49 5.76 1.43 5.64
CA LEU A 49 4.76 1.91 4.69
C LEU A 49 4.23 3.26 5.18
N GLU A 50 4.15 4.22 4.26
CA GLU A 50 3.57 5.53 4.51
C GLU A 50 2.62 5.88 3.36
N LEU A 51 1.51 6.55 3.66
CA LEU A 51 0.65 7.09 2.62
C LEU A 51 1.19 8.43 2.17
N THR A 52 1.38 8.59 0.86
CA THR A 52 1.95 9.82 0.28
C THR A 52 0.86 10.79 -0.15
N GLN A 53 -0.32 10.28 -0.52
CA GLN A 53 -1.46 11.08 -0.97
C GLN A 53 -2.76 10.26 -0.88
N LEU A 54 -3.85 10.87 -0.41
CA LEU A 54 -5.20 10.30 -0.46
C LEU A 54 -6.08 11.12 -1.42
N GLY A 55 -6.20 10.66 -2.67
CA GLY A 55 -7.06 11.28 -3.69
C GLY A 55 -8.53 10.87 -3.55
N THR A 56 -9.39 11.25 -4.51
CA THR A 56 -10.83 10.88 -4.49
C THR A 56 -11.02 9.37 -4.50
N ALA A 57 -10.40 8.69 -5.46
CA ALA A 57 -10.42 7.24 -5.66
C ALA A 57 -9.02 6.61 -5.68
N SER A 58 -7.96 7.43 -5.64
CA SER A 58 -6.57 6.95 -5.68
C SER A 58 -5.92 7.03 -4.30
N LEU A 59 -4.91 6.19 -4.08
CA LEU A 59 -4.06 6.21 -2.90
C LEU A 59 -2.59 6.06 -3.31
N GLY A 60 -1.77 7.05 -2.96
CA GLY A 60 -0.33 7.01 -3.12
C GLY A 60 0.32 6.39 -1.89
N ILE A 61 1.29 5.50 -2.11
CA ILE A 61 2.01 4.77 -1.05
C ILE A 61 3.51 4.84 -1.33
N ALA A 62 4.30 5.02 -0.28
CA ALA A 62 5.74 4.79 -0.30
C ALA A 62 6.07 3.62 0.64
N ILE A 63 6.93 2.71 0.20
CA ILE A 63 7.42 1.58 1.00
C ILE A 63 8.94 1.55 0.96
N THR A 64 9.57 1.42 2.12
CA THR A 64 10.99 1.06 2.21
C THR A 64 11.14 -0.30 2.84
N ALA A 65 12.16 -1.06 2.42
CA ALA A 65 12.60 -2.26 3.11
C ALA A 65 14.07 -2.16 3.48
N ASP A 66 14.35 -2.34 4.76
CA ASP A 66 15.68 -2.23 5.33
C ASP A 66 16.07 -3.55 6.02
N ALA A 67 17.31 -3.98 5.79
CA ALA A 67 17.94 -5.09 6.51
C ALA A 67 19.00 -4.51 7.45
N GLY A 68 18.64 -4.32 8.73
CA GLY A 68 19.45 -3.53 9.65
C GLY A 68 19.55 -2.07 9.17
N ALA A 69 20.75 -1.63 8.80
CA ALA A 69 21.00 -0.28 8.29
C ALA A 69 21.04 -0.18 6.74
N GLU A 70 20.94 -1.30 6.02
CA GLU A 70 21.02 -1.31 4.56
C GLU A 70 19.62 -1.28 3.92
N ARG A 71 19.40 -0.28 3.06
CA ARG A 71 18.22 -0.24 2.18
C ARG A 71 18.30 -1.39 1.16
N ARG A 72 17.29 -2.25 1.14
CA ARG A 72 17.14 -3.33 0.16
C ARG A 72 16.28 -2.91 -1.02
N PHE A 73 15.16 -2.25 -0.76
CA PHE A 73 14.39 -1.58 -1.80
C PHE A 73 13.61 -0.38 -1.28
N SER A 74 13.29 0.53 -2.20
CA SER A 74 12.27 1.57 -2.01
C SER A 74 11.28 1.51 -3.16
N ALA A 75 9.99 1.54 -2.86
CA ALA A 75 8.92 1.47 -3.82
C ALA A 75 7.94 2.64 -3.65
N THR A 76 7.41 3.12 -4.77
CA THR A 76 6.26 4.03 -4.81
C THR A 76 5.14 3.34 -5.56
N LEU A 77 3.92 3.42 -5.02
CA LEU A 77 2.75 2.77 -5.58
C LEU A 77 1.61 3.77 -5.71
N THR A 78 0.77 3.56 -6.71
CA THR A 78 -0.56 4.15 -6.80
C THR A 78 -1.58 3.02 -6.83
N LEU A 79 -2.47 3.00 -5.84
CA LEU A 79 -3.67 2.16 -5.83
C LEU A 79 -4.88 2.96 -6.30
N VAL A 80 -5.89 2.28 -6.83
CA VAL A 80 -7.20 2.89 -7.15
C VAL A 80 -8.32 2.03 -6.57
N HIS A 81 -9.23 2.63 -5.83
CA HIS A 81 -10.47 2.00 -5.40
C HIS A 81 -11.44 1.89 -6.58
N ILE A 82 -11.86 0.66 -6.91
CA ILE A 82 -12.77 0.38 -8.01
C ILE A 82 -14.04 -0.30 -7.53
N ASP A 83 -15.13 -0.15 -8.29
CA ASP A 83 -16.34 -0.95 -8.15
C ASP A 83 -16.20 -2.33 -8.85
N ALA A 84 -17.24 -3.16 -8.74
CA ALA A 84 -17.28 -4.48 -9.37
C ALA A 84 -17.24 -4.45 -10.91
N SER A 85 -17.48 -3.29 -11.54
CA SER A 85 -17.35 -3.10 -12.99
C SER A 85 -15.94 -2.68 -13.40
N GLY A 86 -15.02 -2.49 -12.44
CA GLY A 86 -13.66 -2.03 -12.67
C GLY A 86 -13.53 -0.51 -12.82
N ARG A 87 -14.59 0.26 -12.51
CA ARG A 87 -14.57 1.72 -12.61
C ARG A 87 -14.12 2.35 -11.30
N PRO A 88 -13.32 3.44 -11.34
CA PRO A 88 -12.92 4.14 -10.12
C PRO A 88 -14.14 4.61 -9.32
N LYS A 89 -14.12 4.35 -8.00
CA LYS A 89 -15.13 4.85 -7.05
C LYS A 89 -14.45 5.57 -5.88
N PRO A 90 -15.10 6.57 -5.26
CA PRO A 90 -14.51 7.24 -4.12
C PRO A 90 -14.20 6.28 -2.97
N TRP A 91 -13.15 6.55 -2.21
CA TRP A 91 -12.98 5.97 -0.87
C TRP A 91 -14.19 6.34 -0.01
N THR A 92 -14.75 5.37 0.72
CA THR A 92 -15.84 5.64 1.67
C THR A 92 -15.34 6.50 2.83
N ASP A 93 -16.21 7.25 3.49
CA ASP A 93 -15.81 8.09 4.62
C ASP A 93 -15.10 7.27 5.73
N PRO A 94 -15.59 6.07 6.13
CA PRO A 94 -14.86 5.23 7.08
C PRO A 94 -13.44 4.84 6.62
N MET A 95 -13.27 4.53 5.33
CA MET A 95 -11.93 4.23 4.79
C MET A 95 -11.04 5.46 4.81
N ARG A 96 -11.58 6.63 4.44
CA ARG A 96 -10.82 7.89 4.48
C ARG A 96 -10.36 8.22 5.88
N ASP A 97 -11.25 8.10 6.86
CA ASP A 97 -10.95 8.39 8.26
C ASP A 97 -9.88 7.44 8.80
N ALA A 98 -9.92 6.16 8.44
CA ALA A 98 -8.91 5.19 8.84
C ALA A 98 -7.56 5.38 8.13
N LEU A 99 -7.55 5.83 6.88
CA LEU A 99 -6.32 6.03 6.11
C LEU A 99 -5.60 7.35 6.45
N THR A 100 -6.36 8.41 6.76
CA THR A 100 -5.83 9.76 6.98
C THR A 100 -4.69 9.85 8.01
N PRO A 101 -4.74 9.15 9.16
CA PRO A 101 -3.66 9.16 10.15
C PRO A 101 -2.29 8.68 9.64
N TYR A 102 -2.25 7.93 8.53
CA TYR A 102 -1.02 7.37 7.95
C TYR A 102 -0.45 8.21 6.80
N ILE A 103 -1.07 9.35 6.48
CA ILE A 103 -0.56 10.29 5.48
C ILE A 103 0.66 10.98 6.08
N ARG A 104 1.82 10.87 5.40
CA ARG A 104 3.03 11.57 5.80
C ARG A 104 2.76 13.08 5.88
N SER A 105 3.20 13.69 6.97
CA SER A 105 3.15 15.14 7.20
C SER A 105 4.06 15.93 6.26
#